data_AF-A0A4Y7PQ15-F1
#
_entry.id   AF-A0A4Y7PQ15-F1
#
_cell.length_a   1.000
_cell.length_b   1.000
_cell.length_c   1.000
_cell.angle_alpha   90.00
_cell.angle_beta   90.00
_cell.angle_gamma   90.00
#
_symmetry.space_group_name_H-M   'P 1'
#
loop_
_entity.id
_entity.type
_entity.pdbx_description
1 polymer ?
#
loop_
_entity_poly.entity_id
_entity_poly.type
_entity_poly.pdbx_seq_one_letter_code
_entity_poly.pdbx_strand_id
1 'polypeptide(L)'
;MVQSNNNARHISAQEATESTGLLPRPTQHYTSPAYWKTMVISAPFTAAAINFTWRKMISSGAIPPLLSSCPTFPIHTGVNPLDKFLCGSVSFLQAGLDPSNPPFLGGYMSSFTTCAIIPLIESQRMKTPGILSQPAILGVVSQVLGRATVYPTWWSLFVSSGGARRTPEESVGSEIDQYDAEGALVAVLIGFSLPALKFVTSRSSGWTLTWFLYPFTISLLRAVYPKLRRHLSGSPKDVKDSQELGYTITMLTYAVDFICATVPHLIVLVPRAAHPDMLKALFGLNANVPEDANTSFIKVVFHTIQWDGLITFVSSLVATLSFSRSKWETLGLTVWNFASAVMFGTGGSLTGVWAWREMRMKSEREQLSATRRR
;
A
#
# COMPACT_ATOMS: atom_id res chain seq x y z
N MET A 1 52.58 -11.45 22.54
CA MET A 1 52.10 -11.25 21.16
C MET A 1 51.55 -12.56 20.65
N VAL A 2 50.23 -12.71 20.63
CA VAL A 2 49.54 -13.93 20.15
C VAL A 2 48.79 -13.52 18.88
N GLN A 3 49.32 -13.91 17.72
CA GLN A 3 48.63 -13.76 16.44
C GLN A 3 47.49 -14.78 16.39
N SER A 4 46.27 -14.27 16.58
CA SER A 4 45.02 -15.02 16.41
C SER A 4 44.76 -15.28 14.93
N ASN A 5 44.69 -16.56 14.58
CA ASN A 5 44.56 -17.08 13.23
C ASN A 5 43.08 -17.08 12.81
N ASN A 6 42.58 -15.95 12.30
CA ASN A 6 41.17 -15.74 11.93
C ASN A 6 40.81 -16.14 10.48
N ASN A 7 41.73 -16.73 9.71
CA ASN A 7 41.51 -16.97 8.28
C ASN A 7 40.86 -18.32 7.91
N ALA A 8 40.51 -19.18 8.87
CA ALA A 8 40.00 -20.53 8.58
C ALA A 8 38.45 -20.68 8.60
N ARG A 9 37.67 -19.63 8.92
CA ARG A 9 36.20 -19.73 9.05
C ARG A 9 35.39 -19.17 7.89
N HIS A 10 36.01 -18.62 6.85
CA HIS A 10 35.27 -18.03 5.73
C HIS A 10 35.00 -18.97 4.55
N ILE A 11 35.59 -20.17 4.51
CA ILE A 11 35.46 -21.09 3.37
C ILE A 11 34.28 -22.07 3.53
N SER A 12 33.74 -22.30 4.74
CA SER A 12 32.73 -23.34 4.96
C SER A 12 31.28 -22.96 4.65
N ALA A 13 30.99 -21.72 4.23
CA ALA A 13 29.61 -21.31 3.89
C ALA A 13 29.32 -21.40 2.39
N GLN A 14 30.35 -21.35 1.54
CA GLN A 14 30.19 -21.35 0.09
C GLN A 14 30.11 -22.77 -0.49
N GLU A 15 30.84 -23.75 0.07
CA GLU A 15 30.74 -25.15 -0.37
C GLU A 15 29.47 -25.87 0.13
N ALA A 16 28.87 -25.40 1.23
CA ALA A 16 27.59 -25.96 1.71
C ALA A 16 26.39 -25.59 0.82
N THR A 17 26.55 -24.64 -0.11
CA THR A 17 25.48 -24.25 -1.04
C THR A 17 25.46 -25.07 -2.33
N GLU A 18 26.54 -25.78 -2.67
CA GLU A 18 26.61 -26.60 -3.89
C GLU A 18 26.20 -28.07 -3.69
N SER A 19 26.26 -28.61 -2.46
CA SER A 19 25.91 -30.02 -2.22
C SER A 19 24.45 -30.28 -1.85
N THR A 20 23.64 -29.22 -1.66
CA THR A 20 22.18 -29.38 -1.59
C THR A 20 21.68 -29.24 -3.01
N GLY A 21 21.06 -30.27 -3.57
CA GLY A 21 20.43 -30.25 -4.89
C GLY A 21 19.33 -29.19 -4.96
N LEU A 22 19.72 -27.93 -5.03
CA LEU A 22 18.88 -26.77 -5.19
C LEU A 22 18.36 -26.84 -6.61
N LEU A 23 17.20 -27.50 -6.73
CA LEU A 23 16.37 -27.49 -7.92
C LEU A 23 16.42 -26.08 -8.53
N PRO A 24 16.70 -25.98 -9.85
CA PRO A 24 16.84 -24.69 -10.50
C PRO A 24 15.65 -23.81 -10.13
N ARG A 25 15.92 -22.57 -9.67
CA ARG A 25 14.86 -21.59 -9.40
C ARG A 25 13.96 -21.59 -10.64
N PRO A 26 12.69 -22.02 -10.54
CA PRO A 26 11.82 -21.97 -11.69
C PRO A 26 11.75 -20.52 -12.11
N THR A 27 12.31 -20.20 -13.28
CA THR A 27 12.08 -18.94 -13.95
C THR A 27 10.59 -18.89 -14.24
N GLN A 28 9.83 -18.30 -13.32
CA GLN A 28 8.41 -18.02 -13.52
C GLN A 28 8.32 -17.08 -14.73
N HIS A 29 8.08 -17.66 -15.90
CA HIS A 29 7.81 -16.89 -17.09
C HIS A 29 6.48 -16.16 -16.88
N TYR A 30 6.49 -14.83 -17.06
CA TYR A 30 5.32 -13.94 -17.04
C TYR A 30 4.27 -14.25 -18.13
N THR A 31 4.37 -15.40 -18.80
CA THR A 31 3.46 -15.87 -19.85
C THR A 31 2.34 -16.77 -19.33
N SER A 32 2.22 -16.95 -18.01
CA SER A 32 1.19 -17.83 -17.45
C SER A 32 -0.23 -17.33 -17.79
N PRO A 33 -1.19 -18.22 -18.14
CA PRO A 33 -2.58 -17.81 -18.39
C PRO A 33 -3.24 -17.06 -17.22
N ALA A 34 -2.73 -17.23 -16.00
CA ALA A 34 -3.18 -16.49 -14.82
C ALA A 34 -2.83 -15.00 -14.91
N TYR A 35 -1.68 -14.64 -15.48
CA TYR A 35 -1.27 -13.25 -15.72
C TYR A 35 -2.24 -12.51 -16.63
N TRP A 36 -2.60 -13.13 -17.76
CA TRP A 36 -3.54 -12.51 -18.71
C TRP A 36 -4.93 -12.34 -18.11
N LYS A 37 -5.42 -13.32 -17.35
CA LYS A 37 -6.71 -13.23 -16.67
C LYS A 37 -6.74 -12.07 -15.67
N THR A 38 -5.69 -11.85 -14.88
CA THR A 38 -5.66 -10.74 -13.92
C THR A 38 -5.50 -9.39 -14.59
N MET A 39 -4.78 -9.30 -15.72
CA MET A 39 -4.65 -8.06 -16.49
C MET A 39 -5.95 -7.66 -17.18
N VAL A 40 -6.72 -8.63 -17.70
CA VAL A 40 -8.06 -8.36 -18.26
C VAL A 40 -9.00 -7.82 -17.19
N ILE A 41 -8.88 -8.26 -15.94
CA ILE A 41 -9.70 -7.76 -14.83
C ILE A 41 -9.29 -6.35 -14.39
N SER A 42 -8.01 -5.99 -14.44
CA SER A 42 -7.56 -4.65 -14.02
C SER A 42 -7.70 -3.57 -15.08
N ALA A 43 -7.63 -3.93 -16.37
CA ALA A 43 -7.72 -2.95 -17.46
C ALA A 43 -8.97 -2.04 -17.39
N PRO A 44 -10.19 -2.54 -17.08
CA PRO A 44 -11.36 -1.70 -16.88
C PRO A 44 -11.20 -0.69 -15.74
N PHE A 45 -10.55 -1.06 -14.64
CA PHE A 45 -10.30 -0.14 -13.51
C PHE A 45 -9.31 0.95 -13.91
N THR A 46 -8.21 0.60 -14.58
CA THR A 46 -7.23 1.58 -15.07
C THR A 46 -7.86 2.52 -16.11
N ALA A 47 -8.67 2.00 -17.03
CA ALA A 47 -9.39 2.81 -18.01
C ALA A 47 -10.40 3.76 -17.34
N ALA A 48 -11.15 3.26 -16.36
CA ALA A 48 -12.05 4.08 -15.55
C ALA A 48 -11.28 5.17 -14.80
N ALA A 49 -10.11 4.85 -14.22
CA ALA A 49 -9.26 5.82 -13.54
C ALA A 49 -8.89 6.96 -14.48
N ILE A 50 -8.31 6.66 -15.64
CA ILE A 50 -7.91 7.66 -16.64
C ILE A 50 -9.11 8.53 -17.06
N ASN A 51 -10.28 7.93 -17.26
CA ASN A 51 -11.47 8.64 -17.70
C ASN A 51 -12.06 9.56 -16.61
N PHE A 52 -12.13 9.10 -15.37
CA PHE A 52 -12.79 9.85 -14.28
C PHE A 52 -11.85 10.79 -13.51
N THR A 53 -10.53 10.59 -13.58
CA THR A 53 -9.55 11.48 -12.95
C THR A 53 -8.89 12.40 -13.99
N TRP A 54 -7.99 11.86 -14.81
CA TRP A 54 -7.14 12.63 -15.72
C TRP A 54 -7.92 13.35 -16.81
N ARG A 55 -8.80 12.64 -17.53
CA ARG A 55 -9.59 13.25 -18.61
C ARG A 55 -10.46 14.39 -18.10
N LYS A 56 -11.08 14.24 -16.92
CA LYS A 56 -11.92 15.27 -16.29
C LYS A 56 -11.11 16.48 -15.84
N MET A 57 -9.93 16.30 -15.25
CA MET A 57 -9.04 17.42 -14.92
C MET A 57 -8.60 18.19 -16.18
N ILE A 58 -8.33 17.47 -17.27
CA ILE A 58 -7.95 18.09 -18.55
C ILE A 58 -9.14 18.83 -19.17
N SER A 59 -10.32 18.21 -19.27
CA SER A 59 -11.48 18.79 -19.95
C SER A 59 -12.10 19.96 -19.20
N SER A 60 -12.01 19.98 -17.87
CA SER A 60 -12.47 21.11 -17.04
C SER A 60 -11.52 22.33 -17.09
N GLY A 61 -10.35 22.21 -17.73
CA GLY A 61 -9.35 23.28 -17.71
C GLY A 61 -8.72 23.52 -16.33
N ALA A 62 -8.77 22.53 -15.43
CA ALA A 62 -8.19 22.64 -14.09
C ALA A 62 -6.66 22.55 -14.07
N ILE A 63 -6.03 22.00 -15.12
CA ILE A 63 -4.57 21.82 -15.19
C ILE A 63 -3.80 23.15 -15.27
N PRO A 64 -4.14 24.14 -16.12
CA PRO A 64 -3.40 25.40 -16.14
C PRO A 64 -3.41 26.14 -14.79
N PRO A 65 -4.56 26.33 -14.10
CA PRO A 65 -4.59 26.91 -12.75
C PRO A 65 -3.74 26.13 -11.74
N LEU A 66 -3.67 24.80 -11.86
CA LEU A 66 -2.85 23.94 -11.02
C LEU A 66 -1.36 24.30 -11.13
N LEU A 67 -0.88 24.49 -12.36
CA LEU A 67 0.53 24.72 -12.66
C LEU A 67 0.95 26.18 -12.45
N SER A 68 0.00 27.12 -12.41
CA SER A 68 0.28 28.56 -12.27
C SER A 68 0.08 29.11 -10.85
N SER A 69 -0.70 28.43 -10.00
CA SER A 69 -1.06 28.92 -8.66
C SER A 69 -0.07 28.43 -7.61
N CYS A 70 1.02 29.18 -7.40
CA CYS A 70 2.07 28.86 -6.42
C CYS A 70 2.35 29.97 -5.39
N PRO A 71 1.35 30.65 -4.80
CA PRO A 71 1.64 31.84 -3.99
C PRO A 71 2.46 31.55 -2.71
N THR A 72 2.53 30.31 -2.23
CA THR A 72 3.19 29.95 -0.95
C THR A 72 4.05 28.69 -1.00
N PHE A 73 4.61 28.35 -2.18
CA PHE A 73 5.48 27.19 -2.33
C PHE A 73 6.86 27.46 -1.70
N PRO A 74 7.28 26.71 -0.67
CA PRO A 74 8.43 27.10 0.16
C PRO A 74 9.80 26.72 -0.41
N ILE A 75 9.88 25.89 -1.47
CA ILE A 75 11.15 25.33 -1.95
C ILE A 75 11.23 25.42 -3.46
N HIS A 76 12.19 26.18 -4.01
CA HIS A 76 12.48 26.15 -5.45
C HIS A 76 13.75 25.33 -5.70
N THR A 77 13.63 24.31 -6.56
CA THR A 77 14.75 23.45 -6.94
C THR A 77 15.63 24.06 -8.03
N GLY A 78 15.12 25.07 -8.74
CA GLY A 78 15.77 25.67 -9.91
C GLY A 78 15.52 24.89 -11.21
N VAL A 79 14.84 23.74 -11.14
CA VAL A 79 14.48 22.92 -12.29
C VAL A 79 13.00 23.17 -12.61
N ASN A 80 12.72 24.01 -13.62
CA ASN A 80 11.37 24.50 -13.92
C ASN A 80 10.27 23.41 -14.00
N PRO A 81 10.49 22.27 -14.69
CA PRO A 81 9.49 21.20 -14.72
C PRO A 81 9.20 20.59 -13.34
N LEU A 82 10.23 20.42 -12.51
CA LEU A 82 10.11 19.86 -11.16
C LEU A 82 9.39 20.84 -10.24
N ASP A 83 9.74 22.13 -10.30
CA ASP A 83 9.08 23.17 -9.51
C ASP A 83 7.58 23.29 -9.85
N LYS A 84 7.22 23.22 -11.14
CA LYS A 84 5.82 23.19 -11.59
C LYS A 84 5.09 21.94 -11.12
N PHE A 85 5.73 20.78 -11.21
CA PHE A 85 5.13 19.53 -10.73
C PHE A 85 4.88 19.55 -9.22
N LEU A 86 5.88 19.95 -8.43
CA LEU A 86 5.76 19.99 -6.97
C LEU A 86 4.75 21.06 -6.54
N CYS A 87 4.77 22.24 -7.14
CA CYS A 87 3.77 23.26 -6.87
C CYS A 87 2.36 22.76 -7.22
N GLY A 88 2.15 22.25 -8.43
CA GLY A 88 0.82 21.79 -8.85
C GLY A 88 0.31 20.66 -7.95
N SER A 89 1.19 19.74 -7.58
CA SER A 89 0.90 18.66 -6.65
C SER A 89 0.52 19.14 -5.24
N VAL A 90 1.22 20.16 -4.71
CA VAL A 90 0.88 20.79 -3.42
C VAL A 90 -0.45 21.53 -3.52
N SER A 91 -0.67 22.32 -4.56
CA SER A 91 -1.91 23.06 -4.80
C SER A 91 -3.11 22.12 -4.97
N PHE A 92 -2.93 20.98 -5.64
CA PHE A 92 -3.94 19.92 -5.74
C PHE A 92 -4.35 19.41 -4.36
N LEU A 93 -3.38 19.00 -3.55
CA LEU A 93 -3.65 18.43 -2.23
C LEU A 93 -4.22 19.47 -1.26
N GLN A 94 -3.77 20.72 -1.32
CA GLN A 94 -4.31 21.80 -0.50
C GLN A 94 -5.75 22.16 -0.89
N ALA A 95 -6.09 22.18 -2.18
CA ALA A 95 -7.47 22.34 -2.62
C ALA A 95 -8.35 21.17 -2.16
N GLY A 96 -7.82 19.95 -2.12
CA GLY A 96 -8.51 18.80 -1.53
C GLY A 96 -8.76 18.93 -0.01
N LEU A 97 -7.95 19.71 0.71
CA LEU A 97 -8.11 20.02 2.14
C LEU A 97 -8.93 21.30 2.40
N ASP A 98 -9.44 21.95 1.36
CA ASP A 98 -10.23 23.17 1.50
C ASP A 98 -11.44 22.93 2.42
N PRO A 99 -11.73 23.81 3.40
CA PRO A 99 -12.84 23.61 4.33
C PRO A 99 -14.22 23.57 3.68
N SER A 100 -14.38 24.06 2.45
CA SER A 100 -15.64 23.93 1.70
C SER A 100 -15.90 22.50 1.21
N ASN A 101 -14.86 21.67 1.12
CA ASN A 101 -15.02 20.26 0.81
C ASN A 101 -15.45 19.46 2.05
N PRO A 102 -16.28 18.41 1.88
CA PRO A 102 -16.45 17.40 2.91
C PRO A 102 -15.08 16.84 3.37
N PRO A 103 -14.95 16.37 4.63
CA PRO A 103 -13.69 15.86 5.20
C PRO A 103 -13.28 14.48 4.64
N PHE A 104 -13.49 14.26 3.34
CA PHE A 104 -13.19 13.03 2.62
C PHE A 104 -11.69 12.76 2.57
N LEU A 105 -10.87 13.78 2.25
CA LEU A 105 -9.42 13.59 2.05
C LEU A 105 -8.75 13.05 3.31
N GLY A 106 -9.15 13.49 4.51
CA GLY A 106 -8.65 12.93 5.77
C GLY A 106 -8.94 11.43 5.92
N GLY A 107 -10.19 11.02 5.70
CA GLY A 107 -10.58 9.60 5.77
C GLY A 107 -10.01 8.74 4.62
N TYR A 108 -9.83 9.33 3.44
CA TYR A 108 -9.16 8.69 2.31
C TYR A 108 -7.69 8.42 2.63
N MET A 109 -6.97 9.41 3.16
CA MET A 109 -5.56 9.29 3.52
C MET A 109 -5.33 8.27 4.63
N SER A 110 -6.22 8.23 5.62
CA SER A 110 -6.14 7.23 6.70
C SER A 110 -6.41 5.81 6.19
N SER A 111 -7.39 5.64 5.30
CA SER A 111 -7.67 4.34 4.66
C SER A 111 -6.57 3.92 3.67
N PHE A 112 -5.84 4.89 3.12
CA PHE A 112 -4.72 4.63 2.21
C PHE A 112 -3.49 4.08 2.93
N THR A 113 -3.39 4.22 4.25
CA THR A 113 -2.32 3.60 5.06
C THR A 113 -2.19 2.12 4.74
N THR A 114 -3.31 1.40 4.69
CA THR A 114 -3.38 -0.01 4.32
C THR A 114 -2.76 -0.30 2.95
N CYS A 115 -3.07 0.54 1.95
CA CYS A 115 -2.53 0.41 0.61
C CYS A 115 -1.00 0.65 0.56
N ALA A 116 -0.44 1.44 1.47
CA ALA A 116 1.01 1.60 1.59
C ALA A 116 1.67 0.43 2.36
N ILE A 117 1.02 -0.07 3.41
CA ILE A 117 1.53 -1.15 4.27
C ILE A 117 1.63 -2.48 3.52
N ILE A 118 0.61 -2.83 2.74
CA ILE A 118 0.55 -4.14 2.09
C ILE A 118 1.75 -4.36 1.15
N PRO A 119 2.03 -3.48 0.16
CA PRO A 119 3.22 -3.59 -0.67
C PRO A 119 4.51 -3.57 0.16
N LEU A 120 4.55 -2.81 1.25
CA LEU A 120 5.70 -2.74 2.12
C LEU A 120 6.00 -4.10 2.77
N ILE A 121 5.03 -4.72 3.42
CA ILE A 121 5.16 -6.02 4.08
C ILE A 121 5.44 -7.12 3.04
N GLU A 122 4.71 -7.13 1.93
CA GLU A 122 4.92 -8.13 0.87
C GLU A 122 6.29 -8.02 0.20
N SER A 123 6.86 -6.81 0.12
CA SER A 123 8.22 -6.60 -0.39
C SER A 123 9.33 -7.20 0.48
N GLN A 124 9.02 -7.59 1.72
CA GLN A 124 9.99 -8.17 2.67
C GLN A 124 9.99 -9.69 2.67
N ARG A 125 8.99 -10.32 2.05
CA ARG A 125 8.94 -11.78 1.99
C ARG A 125 10.02 -12.32 1.07
N MET A 126 10.50 -13.52 1.38
CA MET A 126 11.39 -14.21 0.47
C MET A 126 10.66 -14.53 -0.85
N LYS A 127 11.42 -14.54 -1.94
CA LYS A 127 10.95 -14.84 -3.30
C LYS A 127 9.95 -13.83 -3.89
N THR A 128 9.80 -12.65 -3.29
CA THR A 128 9.03 -11.56 -3.91
C THR A 128 9.70 -11.13 -5.23
N PRO A 129 8.98 -11.11 -6.36
CA PRO A 129 9.53 -10.66 -7.64
C PRO A 129 10.08 -9.24 -7.59
N GLY A 130 11.08 -8.95 -8.44
CA GLY A 130 11.83 -7.69 -8.41
C GLY A 130 10.96 -6.43 -8.35
N ILE A 131 9.96 -6.28 -9.23
CA ILE A 131 9.10 -5.08 -9.24
C ILE A 131 8.24 -4.94 -7.98
N LEU A 132 7.80 -6.06 -7.39
CA LEU A 132 7.00 -6.07 -6.16
C LEU A 132 7.87 -5.86 -4.91
N SER A 133 9.18 -6.06 -5.02
CA SER A 133 10.15 -5.82 -3.94
C SER A 133 10.50 -4.34 -3.71
N GLN A 134 10.01 -3.44 -4.59
CA GLN A 134 10.36 -2.02 -4.62
C GLN A 134 9.14 -1.12 -4.34
N PRO A 135 8.64 -1.06 -3.09
CA PRO A 135 7.46 -0.27 -2.75
C PRO A 135 7.67 1.25 -2.98
N ALA A 136 8.92 1.73 -3.01
CA ALA A 136 9.25 3.11 -3.37
C ALA A 136 8.75 3.47 -4.78
N ILE A 137 8.99 2.58 -5.76
CA ILE A 137 8.61 2.79 -7.15
C ILE A 137 7.08 2.86 -7.24
N LEU A 138 6.38 1.94 -6.57
CA LEU A 138 4.93 1.97 -6.49
C LEU A 138 4.43 3.31 -5.92
N GLY A 139 5.00 3.75 -4.80
CA GLY A 139 4.65 5.02 -4.17
C GLY A 139 4.85 6.22 -5.09
N VAL A 140 6.03 6.36 -5.68
CA VAL A 140 6.37 7.46 -6.61
C VAL A 140 5.46 7.45 -7.84
N VAL A 141 5.30 6.30 -8.49
CA VAL A 141 4.45 6.18 -9.69
C VAL A 141 2.99 6.48 -9.33
N SER A 142 2.51 6.06 -8.15
CA SER A 142 1.15 6.36 -7.68
C SER A 142 0.91 7.83 -7.35
N GLN A 143 1.94 8.58 -6.94
CA GLN A 143 1.84 10.02 -6.75
C GLN A 143 1.76 10.78 -8.08
N VAL A 144 2.45 10.28 -9.12
CA VAL A 144 2.49 10.91 -10.45
C VAL A 144 1.24 10.58 -11.27
N LEU A 145 0.84 9.31 -11.33
CA LEU A 145 -0.24 8.82 -12.20
C LEU A 145 -1.59 8.68 -11.50
N GLY A 146 -1.66 8.97 -10.19
CA GLY A 146 -2.80 8.66 -9.35
C GLY A 146 -2.83 7.17 -8.96
N ARG A 147 -3.42 6.88 -7.80
CA ARG A 147 -3.44 5.51 -7.26
C ARG A 147 -4.45 4.65 -7.97
N ALA A 148 -5.56 5.23 -8.44
CA ALA A 148 -6.57 4.51 -9.20
C ALA A 148 -6.03 3.90 -10.48
N THR A 149 -5.02 4.51 -11.08
CA THR A 149 -4.35 3.98 -12.27
C THR A 149 -3.39 2.85 -11.90
N VAL A 150 -2.63 3.03 -10.83
CA VAL A 150 -1.46 2.22 -10.49
C VAL A 150 -1.81 0.96 -9.70
N TYR A 151 -2.72 1.05 -8.71
CA TYR A 151 -3.06 -0.08 -7.85
C TYR A 151 -3.72 -1.25 -8.57
N PRO A 152 -4.67 -1.07 -9.52
CA PRO A 152 -5.21 -2.20 -10.28
C PRO A 152 -4.12 -2.99 -11.00
N THR A 153 -3.15 -2.30 -11.62
CA THR A 153 -2.01 -2.94 -12.28
C THR A 153 -1.12 -3.65 -11.27
N TRP A 154 -0.80 -3.00 -10.15
CA TRP A 154 0.01 -3.60 -9.10
C TRP A 154 -0.65 -4.86 -8.52
N TRP A 155 -1.96 -4.85 -8.27
CA TRP A 155 -2.71 -6.02 -7.83
C TRP A 155 -2.67 -7.15 -8.85
N SER A 156 -2.78 -6.86 -10.15
CA SER A 156 -2.66 -7.89 -11.19
C SER A 156 -1.26 -8.51 -11.21
N LEU A 157 -0.20 -7.70 -11.05
CA LEU A 157 1.18 -8.19 -10.92
C LEU A 157 1.35 -9.04 -9.65
N PHE A 158 0.83 -8.56 -8.53
CA PHE A 158 0.88 -9.26 -7.25
C PHE A 158 0.21 -10.64 -7.34
N VAL A 159 -1.02 -10.71 -7.84
CA VAL A 159 -1.76 -11.97 -7.96
C VAL A 159 -1.11 -12.92 -8.97
N SER A 160 -0.71 -12.41 -10.14
CA SER A 160 -0.12 -13.23 -11.20
C SER A 160 1.26 -13.80 -10.87
N SER A 161 2.01 -13.12 -10.00
CA SER A 161 3.30 -13.62 -9.51
C SER A 161 3.19 -14.73 -8.46
N GLY A 162 1.98 -15.15 -8.08
CA GLY A 162 1.76 -16.05 -6.96
C GLY A 162 1.84 -15.36 -5.59
N GLY A 163 1.96 -14.02 -5.57
CA GLY A 163 1.95 -13.23 -4.33
C GLY A 163 0.69 -13.46 -3.50
N ALA A 164 -0.44 -13.85 -4.12
CA ALA A 164 -1.67 -14.22 -3.42
C ALA A 164 -1.51 -15.43 -2.50
N ARG A 165 -0.60 -16.38 -2.80
CA ARG A 165 -0.36 -17.63 -2.06
C ARG A 165 -1.64 -18.45 -1.89
N ARG A 166 -2.17 -18.91 -3.02
CA ARG A 166 -3.42 -19.65 -3.13
C ARG A 166 -3.32 -21.08 -2.64
N THR A 167 -2.13 -21.65 -2.48
CA THR A 167 -1.96 -23.01 -1.94
C THR A 167 -1.10 -23.03 -0.67
N PRO A 168 -1.23 -24.05 0.20
CA PRO A 168 -0.36 -24.21 1.37
C PRO A 168 1.13 -24.24 1.02
N GLU A 169 1.49 -24.84 -0.11
CA GLU A 169 2.87 -24.97 -0.58
C GLU A 169 3.48 -23.60 -0.92
N GLU A 170 2.67 -22.69 -1.48
CA GLU A 170 3.08 -21.31 -1.77
C GLU A 170 3.31 -20.48 -0.49
N SER A 171 2.72 -20.88 0.64
CA SER A 171 2.92 -20.26 1.95
C SER A 171 4.28 -20.60 2.57
N VAL A 172 4.93 -21.70 2.15
CA VAL A 172 6.21 -22.15 2.73
C VAL A 172 7.37 -21.23 2.30
N GLY A 173 8.15 -20.76 3.28
CA GLY A 173 9.27 -19.86 2.98
C GLY A 173 8.81 -18.41 2.77
N SER A 174 7.58 -18.06 3.12
CA SER A 174 7.03 -16.70 3.02
C SER A 174 7.00 -15.96 4.35
N GLU A 175 7.71 -16.49 5.35
CA GLU A 175 7.86 -15.88 6.67
C GLU A 175 8.62 -14.55 6.56
N ILE A 176 8.36 -13.66 7.51
CA ILE A 176 9.03 -12.37 7.63
C ILE A 176 9.89 -12.45 8.89
N ASP A 177 11.18 -12.12 8.75
CA ASP A 177 12.12 -12.06 9.87
C ASP A 177 11.71 -10.96 10.86
N GLN A 178 11.99 -11.16 12.15
CA GLN A 178 11.68 -10.19 13.20
C GLN A 178 12.12 -8.77 12.83
N TYR A 179 13.38 -8.60 12.42
CA TYR A 179 13.94 -7.26 12.20
C TYR A 179 13.34 -6.58 10.97
N ASP A 180 12.95 -7.35 9.96
CA ASP A 180 12.25 -6.81 8.80
C ASP A 180 10.82 -6.39 9.20
N ALA A 181 10.11 -7.20 9.99
CA ALA A 181 8.79 -6.84 10.52
C ALA A 181 8.82 -5.58 11.40
N GLU A 182 9.80 -5.48 12.32
CA GLU A 182 10.05 -4.26 13.10
C GLU A 182 10.29 -3.05 12.18
N GLY A 183 11.14 -3.22 11.16
CA GLY A 183 11.45 -2.17 10.19
C GLY A 183 10.23 -1.70 9.41
N ALA A 184 9.31 -2.61 9.05
CA ALA A 184 8.04 -2.24 8.44
C ALA A 184 7.16 -1.43 9.39
N LEU A 185 6.99 -1.89 10.64
CA LEU A 185 6.21 -1.14 11.64
C LEU A 185 6.76 0.28 11.84
N VAL A 186 8.07 0.43 12.00
CA VAL A 186 8.73 1.73 12.14
C VAL A 186 8.54 2.60 10.89
N ALA A 187 8.73 2.01 9.70
CA ALA A 187 8.57 2.72 8.44
C ALA A 187 7.13 3.22 8.25
N VAL A 188 6.13 2.47 8.69
CA VAL A 188 4.72 2.89 8.64
C VAL A 188 4.45 4.03 9.61
N LEU A 189 4.80 3.85 10.89
CA LEU A 189 4.52 4.84 11.93
C LEU A 189 5.19 6.20 11.63
N ILE A 190 6.47 6.16 11.28
CA ILE A 190 7.29 7.37 11.11
C ILE A 190 7.26 7.85 9.66
N GLY A 191 7.38 6.94 8.70
CA GLY A 191 7.49 7.29 7.28
C GLY A 191 6.15 7.59 6.60
N PHE A 192 5.04 7.02 7.08
CA PHE A 192 3.70 7.25 6.53
C PHE A 192 2.79 8.04 7.47
N SER A 193 2.49 7.48 8.65
CA SER A 193 1.39 7.95 9.50
C SER A 193 1.66 9.35 10.05
N LEU A 194 2.89 9.63 10.49
CA LEU A 194 3.25 10.96 10.99
C LEU A 194 3.16 12.04 9.89
N PRO A 195 3.78 11.88 8.70
CA PRO A 195 3.61 12.83 7.59
C PRO A 195 2.14 12.99 7.17
N ALA A 196 1.38 11.90 7.05
CA ALA A 196 -0.04 11.94 6.69
C ALA A 196 -0.85 12.77 7.69
N LEU A 197 -0.67 12.51 8.99
CA LEU A 197 -1.37 13.23 10.05
C LEU A 197 -1.02 14.71 10.04
N LYS A 198 0.26 15.06 9.93
CA LYS A 198 0.70 16.47 9.87
C LYS A 198 0.23 17.18 8.61
N PHE A 199 0.20 16.50 7.47
CA PHE A 199 -0.37 17.02 6.23
C PHE A 199 -1.84 17.38 6.42
N VAL A 200 -2.68 16.45 6.89
CA VAL A 200 -4.13 16.67 7.05
C VAL A 200 -4.45 17.73 8.11
N THR A 201 -3.70 17.76 9.22
CA THR A 201 -4.00 18.66 10.35
C THR A 201 -3.42 20.06 10.20
N SER A 202 -2.20 20.22 9.67
CA SER A 202 -1.54 21.53 9.59
C SER A 202 -2.01 22.37 8.40
N ARG A 203 -2.45 21.72 7.32
CA ARG A 203 -2.77 22.33 6.01
C ARG A 203 -1.64 23.20 5.43
N SER A 204 -0.42 23.10 5.97
CA SER A 204 0.73 23.87 5.51
C SER A 204 1.29 23.30 4.20
N SER A 205 1.79 24.18 3.34
CA SER A 205 2.44 23.77 2.08
C SER A 205 3.70 22.93 2.36
N GLY A 206 4.43 23.24 3.43
CA GLY A 206 5.61 22.47 3.86
C GLY A 206 5.29 21.01 4.21
N TRP A 207 4.30 20.75 5.06
CA TRP A 207 3.90 19.37 5.38
C TRP A 207 3.28 18.64 4.19
N THR A 208 2.59 19.36 3.30
CA THR A 208 2.09 18.82 2.03
C THR A 208 3.24 18.40 1.11
N LEU A 209 4.34 19.16 1.07
CA LEU A 209 5.52 18.79 0.31
C LEU A 209 6.21 17.55 0.90
N THR A 210 6.34 17.47 2.22
CA THR A 210 6.89 16.30 2.91
C THR A 210 6.12 15.02 2.59
N TRP A 211 4.80 15.13 2.35
CA TRP A 211 4.00 13.99 1.90
C TRP A 211 4.53 13.39 0.59
N PHE A 212 4.98 14.20 -0.39
CA PHE A 212 5.54 13.64 -1.62
C PHE A 212 6.82 12.83 -1.40
N LEU A 213 7.53 13.07 -0.29
CA LEU A 213 8.73 12.31 0.07
C LEU A 213 8.43 11.00 0.80
N TYR A 214 7.17 10.71 1.17
CA TYR A 214 6.83 9.51 1.95
C TYR A 214 7.33 8.19 1.33
N PRO A 215 7.29 7.96 -0.01
CA PRO A 215 7.74 6.70 -0.59
C PRO A 215 9.22 6.43 -0.32
N PHE A 216 10.02 7.50 -0.29
CA PHE A 216 11.46 7.44 0.00
C PHE A 216 11.71 7.25 1.49
N THR A 217 11.00 7.96 2.36
CA THR A 217 11.20 7.84 3.81
C THR A 217 10.83 6.44 4.31
N ILE A 218 9.69 5.88 3.88
CA ILE A 218 9.29 4.51 4.21
C ILE A 218 10.35 3.52 3.74
N SER A 219 10.81 3.64 2.49
CA SER A 219 11.77 2.71 1.90
C SER A 219 13.14 2.79 2.56
N LEU A 220 13.57 4.00 2.93
CA LEU A 220 14.79 4.24 3.67
C LEU A 220 14.72 3.62 5.07
N LEU A 221 13.65 3.90 5.83
CA LEU A 221 13.45 3.34 7.16
C LEU A 221 13.41 1.81 7.13
N ARG A 222 12.69 1.24 6.17
CA ARG A 222 12.64 -0.21 5.93
C ARG A 222 14.02 -0.80 5.66
N ALA A 223 14.87 -0.12 4.88
CA ALA A 223 16.19 -0.63 4.50
C ALA A 223 17.24 -0.46 5.61
N VAL A 224 17.17 0.65 6.36
CA VAL A 224 18.15 1.02 7.37
C VAL A 224 17.86 0.35 8.71
N TYR A 225 16.60 0.30 9.13
CA TYR A 225 16.23 -0.20 10.46
C TYR A 225 16.72 -1.64 10.72
N PRO A 226 16.47 -2.64 9.84
CA PRO A 226 16.94 -4.00 10.09
C PRO A 226 18.47 -4.11 10.15
N LYS A 227 19.19 -3.30 9.35
CA LYS A 227 20.67 -3.25 9.39
C LYS A 227 21.18 -2.69 10.71
N LEU A 228 20.59 -1.59 11.16
CA LEU A 228 20.91 -0.98 12.45
C LEU A 228 20.61 -1.96 13.60
N ARG A 229 19.46 -2.63 13.54
CA ARG A 229 19.04 -3.62 14.54
C ARG A 229 20.01 -4.79 14.64
N ARG A 230 20.45 -5.35 13.51
CA ARG A 230 21.47 -6.42 13.44
C ARG A 230 22.83 -5.95 13.97
N HIS A 231 23.22 -4.70 13.67
CA HIS A 231 24.47 -4.14 14.18
C HIS A 231 24.46 -3.99 15.70
N LEU A 232 23.34 -3.53 16.28
CA LEU A 232 23.23 -3.25 17.71
C LEU A 232 22.96 -4.48 18.58
N SER A 233 22.32 -5.53 18.05
CA SER A 233 21.95 -6.71 18.87
C SER A 233 22.41 -8.05 18.31
N GLY A 234 23.17 -8.04 17.22
CA GLY A 234 23.59 -9.25 16.53
C GLY A 234 22.46 -9.88 15.70
N SER A 235 22.76 -11.04 15.11
CA SER A 235 21.76 -11.84 14.40
C SER A 235 20.87 -12.61 15.39
N PRO A 236 19.60 -12.89 15.06
CA PRO A 236 18.75 -13.77 15.87
C PRO A 236 19.44 -15.13 16.06
N LYS A 237 19.41 -15.65 17.30
CA LYS A 237 20.07 -16.92 17.64
C LYS A 237 19.30 -18.14 17.13
N ASP A 238 17.97 -18.04 17.11
CA ASP A 238 17.07 -19.07 16.60
C ASP A 238 16.19 -18.46 15.49
N VAL A 239 16.22 -19.10 14.32
CA VAL A 239 15.45 -18.67 13.14
C VAL A 239 13.94 -18.82 13.39
N LYS A 240 13.53 -19.89 14.08
CA LYS A 240 12.12 -20.17 14.32
C LYS A 240 11.52 -19.14 15.27
N ASP A 241 12.22 -18.82 16.36
CA ASP A 241 11.79 -17.78 17.29
C ASP A 241 11.71 -16.41 16.62
N SER A 242 12.68 -16.10 15.74
CA SER A 242 12.65 -14.86 14.94
C SER A 242 11.42 -14.79 14.04
N GLN A 243 11.06 -15.88 13.37
CA GLN A 243 9.88 -15.95 12.50
C GLN A 243 8.56 -15.82 13.27
N GLU A 244 8.46 -16.44 14.45
CA GLU A 244 7.30 -16.31 15.35
C GLU A 244 7.10 -14.87 15.83
N LEU A 245 8.19 -14.21 16.21
CA LEU A 245 8.15 -12.82 16.62
C LEU A 245 7.87 -11.88 15.44
N GLY A 246 8.45 -12.16 14.26
CA GLY A 246 8.15 -11.44 13.02
C GLY A 246 6.68 -11.52 12.63
N TYR A 247 6.05 -12.69 12.76
CA TYR A 247 4.60 -12.84 12.59
C TYR A 247 3.81 -11.99 13.59
N THR A 248 4.19 -12.02 14.86
CA THR A 248 3.51 -11.26 15.93
C THR A 248 3.56 -9.75 15.66
N ILE A 249 4.73 -9.24 15.25
CA ILE A 249 4.93 -7.82 14.92
C ILE A 249 4.19 -7.44 13.63
N THR A 250 4.12 -8.34 12.65
CA THR A 250 3.33 -8.15 11.43
C THR A 250 1.84 -8.01 11.77
N MET A 251 1.32 -8.88 12.65
CA MET A 251 -0.07 -8.77 13.14
C MET A 251 -0.32 -7.50 13.94
N LEU A 252 0.65 -7.07 14.76
CA LEU A 252 0.59 -5.77 15.45
C LEU A 252 0.54 -4.60 14.45
N THR A 253 1.31 -4.68 13.37
CA THR A 253 1.30 -3.67 12.30
C THR A 253 -0.08 -3.56 11.65
N TYR A 254 -0.73 -4.70 11.36
CA TYR A 254 -2.11 -4.72 10.89
C TYR A 254 -3.10 -4.17 11.93
N ALA A 255 -2.92 -4.48 13.22
CA ALA A 255 -3.79 -3.93 14.27
C ALA A 255 -3.69 -2.40 14.35
N VAL A 256 -2.48 -1.85 14.29
CA VAL A 256 -2.24 -0.40 14.26
C VAL A 256 -2.88 0.23 13.01
N ASP A 257 -2.65 -0.37 11.83
CA ASP A 257 -3.24 0.10 10.58
C ASP A 257 -4.77 0.09 10.60
N PHE A 258 -5.36 -0.98 11.14
CA PHE A 258 -6.80 -1.10 11.30
C PHE A 258 -7.35 0.05 12.14
N ILE A 259 -6.69 0.38 13.26
CA ILE A 259 -7.07 1.52 14.11
C ILE A 259 -6.91 2.85 13.35
N CYS A 260 -5.77 3.05 12.70
CA CYS A 260 -5.47 4.26 11.92
C CYS A 260 -6.48 4.49 10.79
N ALA A 261 -6.93 3.43 10.12
CA ALA A 261 -7.94 3.52 9.05
C ALA A 261 -9.37 3.69 9.60
N THR A 262 -9.74 2.89 10.60
CA THR A 262 -11.12 2.77 11.11
C THR A 262 -11.55 3.97 11.94
N VAL A 263 -10.67 4.49 12.81
CA VAL A 263 -11.06 5.60 13.72
C VAL A 263 -11.47 6.85 12.94
N PRO A 264 -10.70 7.36 11.95
CA PRO A 264 -11.12 8.48 11.14
C PRO A 264 -12.39 8.20 10.32
N HIS A 265 -12.56 6.97 9.82
CA HIS A 265 -13.80 6.56 9.14
C HIS A 265 -15.02 6.72 10.06
N LEU A 266 -14.95 6.21 11.29
CA LEU A 266 -16.03 6.33 12.27
C LEU A 266 -16.29 7.78 12.69
N ILE A 267 -15.24 8.57 12.90
CA ILE A 267 -15.36 10.01 13.22
C ILE A 267 -16.10 10.76 12.12
N VAL A 268 -15.88 10.40 10.85
CA VAL A 268 -16.56 11.04 9.72
C VAL A 268 -17.98 10.46 9.53
N LEU A 269 -18.13 9.14 9.60
CA LEU A 269 -19.38 8.45 9.26
C LEU A 269 -20.45 8.60 10.36
N VAL A 270 -20.11 8.35 11.63
CA VAL A 270 -21.09 8.24 12.72
C VAL A 270 -21.94 9.50 12.89
N PRO A 271 -21.37 10.73 12.93
CA PRO A 271 -22.18 11.94 13.05
C PRO A 271 -23.08 12.22 11.84
N ARG A 272 -22.81 11.58 10.70
CA ARG A 272 -23.54 11.77 9.43
C ARG A 272 -24.54 10.64 9.16
N ALA A 273 -24.51 9.55 9.92
CA ALA A 273 -25.33 8.38 9.69
C ALA A 273 -26.85 8.68 9.72
N ALA A 274 -27.27 9.64 10.55
CA ALA A 274 -28.66 10.09 10.65
C ALA A 274 -29.08 11.10 9.56
N HIS A 275 -28.16 11.53 8.68
CA HIS A 275 -28.37 12.57 7.69
C HIS A 275 -28.05 12.05 6.27
N PRO A 276 -29.02 11.43 5.57
CA PRO A 276 -28.81 10.84 4.25
C PRO A 276 -28.19 11.79 3.24
N ASP A 277 -28.53 13.08 3.26
CA ASP A 277 -27.96 14.09 2.36
C ASP A 277 -26.46 14.32 2.61
N MET A 278 -26.00 14.25 3.87
CA MET A 278 -24.59 14.37 4.19
C MET A 278 -23.80 13.13 3.77
N LEU A 279 -24.40 11.93 3.90
CA LEU A 279 -23.81 10.69 3.38
C LEU A 279 -23.73 10.72 1.86
N LYS A 280 -24.78 11.23 1.20
CA LYS A 280 -24.80 11.44 -0.24
C LYS A 280 -23.78 12.50 -0.67
N ALA A 281 -23.55 13.55 0.11
CA ALA A 281 -22.48 14.51 -0.20
C ALA A 281 -21.08 13.90 -0.04
N LEU A 282 -20.91 13.00 0.93
CA LEU A 282 -19.62 12.36 1.23
C LEU A 282 -19.26 11.23 0.25
N PHE A 283 -20.23 10.36 -0.05
CA PHE A 283 -20.06 9.16 -0.87
C PHE A 283 -20.74 9.24 -2.24
N GLY A 284 -21.53 10.28 -2.50
CA GLY A 284 -22.23 10.45 -3.76
C GLY A 284 -21.24 10.69 -4.88
N LEU A 285 -21.00 9.65 -5.65
CA LEU A 285 -20.25 9.73 -6.89
C LEU A 285 -21.14 10.39 -7.93
N ASN A 286 -20.87 11.65 -8.23
CA ASN A 286 -21.46 12.28 -9.40
C ASN A 286 -20.62 11.91 -10.62
N ALA A 287 -21.13 11.03 -11.48
CA ALA A 287 -20.51 10.74 -12.77
C ALA A 287 -20.57 11.96 -13.73
N ASN A 288 -21.51 12.87 -13.48
CA ASN A 288 -21.79 14.06 -14.27
C ASN A 288 -21.24 15.32 -13.61
N VAL A 289 -19.98 15.29 -13.13
CA VAL A 289 -19.29 16.55 -12.78
C VAL A 289 -19.32 17.42 -14.02
N PRO A 290 -19.86 18.66 -13.95
CA PRO A 290 -19.96 19.53 -15.11
C PRO A 290 -18.57 19.71 -15.72
N GLU A 291 -18.45 19.46 -17.02
CA GLU A 291 -17.26 19.80 -17.81
C GLU A 291 -17.31 21.29 -18.21
N ASP A 292 -17.92 22.13 -17.38
CA ASP A 292 -18.00 23.56 -17.66
C ASP A 292 -16.73 24.26 -17.15
N ALA A 293 -16.30 25.27 -17.90
CA ALA A 293 -15.19 26.14 -17.48
C ALA A 293 -15.51 26.94 -16.20
N ASN A 294 -16.76 26.90 -15.74
CA ASN A 294 -17.25 27.60 -14.56
C ASN A 294 -17.17 26.74 -13.28
N THR A 295 -16.91 25.43 -13.37
CA THR A 295 -16.74 24.61 -12.17
C THR A 295 -15.49 25.06 -11.42
N SER A 296 -15.64 25.33 -10.12
CA SER A 296 -14.52 25.76 -9.29
C SER A 296 -13.43 24.69 -9.24
N PHE A 297 -12.18 25.14 -9.28
CA PHE A 297 -11.00 24.26 -9.20
C PHE A 297 -11.05 23.29 -8.00
N ILE A 298 -11.46 23.79 -6.82
CA ILE A 298 -11.61 23.01 -5.60
C ILE A 298 -12.57 21.83 -5.79
N LYS A 299 -13.70 22.05 -6.49
CA LYS A 299 -14.71 21.02 -6.75
C LYS A 299 -14.20 19.96 -7.74
N VAL A 300 -13.45 20.37 -8.77
CA VAL A 300 -12.80 19.42 -9.71
C VAL A 300 -11.82 18.53 -8.97
N VAL A 301 -10.96 19.12 -8.13
CA VAL A 301 -9.97 18.39 -7.32
C VAL A 301 -10.66 17.39 -6.38
N PHE A 302 -11.69 17.84 -5.65
CA PHE A 302 -12.44 16.99 -4.74
C PHE A 302 -13.03 15.77 -5.46
N HIS A 303 -13.71 15.97 -6.59
CA HIS A 303 -14.25 14.87 -7.39
C HIS A 303 -13.16 13.94 -7.92
N THR A 304 -12.02 14.48 -8.35
CA THR A 304 -10.88 13.69 -8.80
C THR A 304 -10.37 12.77 -7.68
N ILE A 305 -10.26 13.28 -6.45
CA ILE A 305 -9.83 12.51 -5.27
C ILE A 305 -10.86 11.44 -4.91
N GLN A 306 -12.17 11.73 -4.99
CA GLN A 306 -13.22 10.75 -4.75
C GLN A 306 -13.14 9.57 -5.73
N TRP A 307 -13.00 9.85 -7.03
CA TRP A 307 -12.86 8.81 -8.05
C TRP A 307 -11.55 8.04 -7.92
N ASP A 308 -10.45 8.73 -7.63
CA ASP A 308 -9.16 8.08 -7.37
C ASP A 308 -9.26 7.10 -6.19
N GLY A 309 -9.90 7.53 -5.10
CA GLY A 309 -10.09 6.67 -3.93
C GLY A 309 -11.04 5.51 -4.16
N LEU A 310 -12.18 5.75 -4.80
CA LEU A 310 -13.12 4.69 -5.11
C LEU A 310 -12.46 3.57 -5.92
N ILE A 311 -11.82 3.92 -7.04
CA ILE A 311 -11.26 2.92 -7.96
C ILE A 311 -10.08 2.20 -7.29
N THR A 312 -9.24 2.92 -6.54
CA THR A 312 -8.17 2.32 -5.74
C THR A 312 -8.74 1.28 -4.78
N PHE A 313 -9.71 1.63 -3.94
CA PHE A 313 -10.23 0.71 -2.93
C PHE A 313 -11.05 -0.43 -3.51
N VAL A 314 -11.89 -0.19 -4.52
CA VAL A 314 -12.66 -1.26 -5.17
C VAL A 314 -11.73 -2.27 -5.82
N SER A 315 -10.70 -1.81 -6.55
CA SER A 315 -9.71 -2.71 -7.15
C SER A 315 -8.95 -3.52 -6.10
N SER A 316 -8.60 -2.90 -4.96
CA SER A 316 -7.97 -3.58 -3.82
C SER A 316 -8.88 -4.63 -3.19
N LEU A 317 -10.17 -4.34 -2.97
CA LEU A 317 -11.13 -5.30 -2.42
C LEU A 317 -11.39 -6.46 -3.39
N VAL A 318 -11.45 -6.19 -4.69
CA VAL A 318 -11.52 -7.25 -5.71
C VAL A 318 -10.25 -8.11 -5.70
N ALA A 319 -9.08 -7.50 -5.53
CA ALA A 319 -7.82 -8.23 -5.43
C ALA A 319 -7.79 -9.18 -4.23
N THR A 320 -8.43 -8.86 -3.10
CA THR A 320 -8.47 -9.78 -1.94
C THR A 320 -9.25 -11.06 -2.20
N LEU A 321 -10.18 -11.08 -3.17
CA LEU A 321 -10.88 -12.30 -3.59
C LEU A 321 -9.91 -13.36 -4.13
N SER A 322 -8.72 -12.95 -4.59
CA SER A 322 -7.66 -13.85 -5.03
C SER A 322 -7.08 -14.74 -3.93
N PHE A 323 -7.38 -14.46 -2.65
CA PHE A 323 -6.95 -15.26 -1.48
C PHE A 323 -7.87 -16.44 -1.18
N SER A 324 -9.06 -16.47 -1.78
CA SER A 324 -9.99 -17.58 -1.62
C SER A 324 -9.46 -18.86 -2.30
N ARG A 325 -9.70 -20.00 -1.64
CA ARG A 325 -9.41 -21.36 -2.16
C ARG A 325 -10.65 -22.12 -2.60
N SER A 326 -11.81 -21.64 -2.20
CA SER A 326 -13.09 -22.25 -2.53
C SER A 326 -14.12 -21.16 -2.84
N LYS A 327 -15.19 -21.53 -3.53
CA LYS A 327 -16.30 -20.62 -3.83
C LYS A 327 -16.95 -20.06 -2.56
N TRP A 328 -17.01 -20.85 -1.49
CA TRP A 328 -17.53 -20.43 -0.19
C TRP A 328 -16.63 -19.40 0.49
N GLU A 329 -15.31 -19.56 0.40
CA GLU A 329 -14.38 -18.53 0.86
C GLU A 329 -14.48 -17.26 0.02
N THR A 330 -14.67 -17.36 -1.30
CA THR A 330 -14.89 -16.19 -2.16
C THR A 330 -16.14 -15.43 -1.73
N LEU A 331 -17.25 -16.15 -1.48
CA LEU A 331 -18.50 -15.57 -0.99
C LEU A 331 -18.30 -14.92 0.38
N GLY A 332 -17.64 -15.61 1.31
CA GLY A 332 -17.32 -15.09 2.64
C GLY A 332 -16.49 -13.82 2.60
N LEU A 333 -15.44 -13.77 1.77
CA LEU A 333 -14.63 -12.57 1.56
C LEU A 333 -15.42 -11.44 0.89
N THR A 334 -16.34 -11.75 -0.02
CA THR A 334 -17.21 -10.75 -0.66
C THR A 334 -18.14 -10.11 0.37
N VAL A 335 -18.82 -10.93 1.17
CA VAL A 335 -19.71 -10.47 2.25
C VAL A 335 -18.90 -9.67 3.28
N TRP A 336 -17.73 -10.17 3.69
CA TRP A 336 -16.83 -9.45 4.59
C TRP A 336 -16.44 -8.10 4.02
N ASN A 337 -15.91 -8.04 2.80
CA ASN A 337 -15.47 -6.80 2.16
C ASN A 337 -16.60 -5.76 2.14
N PHE A 338 -17.83 -6.17 1.79
CA PHE A 338 -18.96 -5.25 1.78
C PHE A 338 -19.34 -4.78 3.19
N ALA A 339 -19.60 -5.70 4.13
CA ALA A 339 -20.03 -5.36 5.48
C ALA A 339 -18.96 -4.57 6.25
N SER A 340 -17.72 -5.02 6.20
CA SER A 340 -16.59 -4.37 6.88
C SER A 340 -16.21 -3.03 6.25
N ALA A 341 -16.35 -2.83 4.93
CA ALA A 341 -16.11 -1.53 4.33
C ALA A 341 -17.13 -0.47 4.80
N VAL A 342 -18.39 -0.87 5.03
CA VAL A 342 -19.40 0.01 5.63
C VAL A 342 -19.07 0.30 7.10
N MET A 343 -18.78 -0.74 7.88
CA MET A 343 -18.56 -0.62 9.33
C MET A 343 -17.23 0.06 9.69
N PHE A 344 -16.15 -0.32 9.02
CA PHE A 344 -14.78 0.04 9.39
C PHE A 344 -14.06 0.88 8.34
N GLY A 345 -14.71 1.16 7.21
CA GLY A 345 -14.09 1.81 6.07
C GLY A 345 -13.31 0.81 5.21
N THR A 346 -12.94 1.24 4.01
CA THR A 346 -12.23 0.39 3.04
C THR A 346 -10.83 -0.01 3.52
N GLY A 347 -10.12 0.88 4.21
CA GLY A 347 -8.82 0.58 4.82
C GLY A 347 -8.94 -0.54 5.85
N GLY A 348 -9.77 -0.36 6.88
CA GLY A 348 -9.99 -1.37 7.92
C GLY A 348 -10.47 -2.72 7.36
N SER A 349 -11.36 -2.69 6.36
CA SER A 349 -11.79 -3.88 5.63
C SER A 349 -10.62 -4.65 5.00
N LEU A 350 -9.78 -3.95 4.22
CA LEU A 350 -8.60 -4.53 3.58
C LEU A 350 -7.64 -5.08 4.63
N THR A 351 -7.29 -4.30 5.66
CA THR A 351 -6.38 -4.72 6.73
C THR A 351 -6.86 -5.99 7.41
N GLY A 352 -8.17 -6.10 7.68
CA GLY A 352 -8.77 -7.30 8.26
C GLY A 352 -8.57 -8.54 7.38
N VAL A 353 -8.76 -8.42 6.07
CA VAL A 353 -8.52 -9.54 5.14
C VAL A 353 -7.04 -9.93 5.09
N TRP A 354 -6.14 -8.95 5.15
CA TRP A 354 -4.69 -9.21 5.17
C TRP A 354 -4.21 -9.86 6.47
N ALA A 355 -4.74 -9.44 7.61
CA ALA A 355 -4.52 -10.09 8.89
C ALA A 355 -5.04 -11.54 8.88
N TRP A 356 -6.27 -11.77 8.38
CA TRP A 356 -6.81 -13.12 8.18
C TRP A 356 -5.91 -13.99 7.30
N ARG A 357 -5.44 -13.44 6.18
CA ARG A 357 -4.52 -14.14 5.28
C ARG A 357 -3.21 -14.52 6.00
N GLU A 358 -2.64 -13.63 6.80
CA GLU A 358 -1.39 -13.93 7.53
C GLU A 358 -1.59 -15.06 8.54
N MET A 359 -2.68 -15.03 9.32
CA MET A 359 -3.04 -16.10 10.27
C MET A 359 -3.18 -17.45 9.56
N ARG A 360 -3.86 -17.44 8.40
CA ARG A 360 -4.05 -18.64 7.58
C ARG A 360 -2.72 -19.22 7.09
N MET A 361 -1.85 -18.39 6.51
CA MET A 361 -0.55 -18.84 6.01
C MET A 361 0.32 -19.42 7.13
N LYS A 362 0.27 -18.85 8.34
CA LYS A 362 0.96 -19.42 9.50
C LYS A 362 0.46 -20.84 9.82
N SER A 363 -0.85 -21.03 9.95
CA SER A 363 -1.44 -22.33 10.28
C SER A 363 -1.06 -23.41 9.26
N GLU A 364 -1.05 -23.06 7.97
CA GLU A 364 -0.68 -23.99 6.89
C GLU A 364 0.78 -24.42 6.95
N ARG A 365 1.69 -23.49 7.24
CA ARG A 365 3.11 -23.80 7.42
C ARG A 365 3.33 -24.76 8.57
N GLU A 366 2.61 -24.57 9.68
CA GLU A 366 2.67 -25.45 10.84
C GLU A 366 2.14 -26.86 10.51
N GLN A 367 1.00 -26.94 9.82
CA GLN A 367 0.41 -28.22 9.38
C GLN A 367 1.36 -28.99 8.44
N LEU A 368 1.93 -28.31 7.43
CA LEU A 368 2.88 -28.93 6.50
C LEU A 368 4.15 -29.40 7.22
N SER A 369 4.64 -28.62 8.19
CA SER A 369 5.80 -28.98 9.00
C SER A 369 5.52 -30.20 9.87
N ALA A 370 4.32 -30.33 10.42
CA ALA A 370 3.90 -31.48 11.21
C ALA A 370 3.78 -32.75 10.35
N THR A 371 3.21 -32.63 9.14
CA THR A 371 3.09 -33.75 8.19
C THR A 371 4.46 -34.27 7.75
N ARG A 372 5.45 -33.40 7.51
CA ARG A 372 6.81 -33.80 7.11
C ARG A 372 7.62 -34.53 8.19
N ARG A 373 7.20 -34.44 9.45
CA ARG A 373 7.88 -35.11 10.58
C ARG A 373 7.33 -36.51 10.85
N ARG A 374 6.15 -36.83 10.31
CA ARG A 374 5.55 -38.17 10.34
C ARG A 374 6.06 -38.95 9.15
#